data_AF-A0A2W1NCK0-F1
#
_entry.id   AF-A0A2W1NCK0-F1
#
_cell.length_a   1.000
_cell.length_b   1.000
_cell.length_c   1.000
_cell.angle_alpha   90.00
_cell.angle_beta   90.00
_cell.angle_gamma   90.00
#
_symmetry.space_group_name_H-M   'P 1'
#
loop_
_entity.id
_entity.type
_entity.pdbx_description
1 polymer ?
#
loop_
_entity_poly.entity_id
_entity_poly.type
_entity_poly.pdbx_seq_one_letter_code
_entity_poly.pdbx_strand_id
1 'polypeptide(L)' 'MFTDGARKLQTDALARGAPRYLHIPTRHRYLVIADDGQQCELQGIDMKSTYASHEALADKNVWERIP' A
#
# COMPACT_ATOMS: atom_id res chain seq x y z
N MET A 1 7.84 16.36 -11.50
CA MET A 1 6.39 16.64 -11.57
C MET A 1 5.70 15.35 -11.14
N PHE A 2 5.30 15.23 -9.87
CA PHE A 2 4.61 14.03 -9.40
C PHE A 2 3.17 14.10 -9.89
N THR A 3 2.65 13.01 -10.45
CA THR A 3 1.38 12.97 -11.18
C THR A 3 0.22 13.25 -10.22
N ASP A 4 -0.55 14.29 -10.52
CA ASP A 4 -1.72 14.75 -9.76
C ASP A 4 -2.70 13.60 -9.40
N GLY A 5 -2.80 12.62 -10.30
CA GLY A 5 -3.63 11.41 -10.13
C GLY A 5 -3.22 10.51 -8.96
N ALA A 6 -1.93 10.33 -8.68
CA ALA A 6 -1.49 9.48 -7.57
C ALA A 6 -1.91 10.09 -6.22
N ARG A 7 -1.79 11.41 -6.10
CA ARG A 7 -2.20 12.14 -4.89
C ARG A 7 -3.70 12.07 -4.65
N LYS A 8 -4.47 12.14 -5.73
CA LYS A 8 -5.92 11.94 -5.69
C LYS A 8 -6.28 10.53 -5.21
N LEU A 9 -5.65 9.49 -5.75
CA LEU A 9 -5.89 8.09 -5.34
C LEU A 9 -5.62 7.87 -3.85
N GLN A 10 -4.52 8.42 -3.33
CA GLN A 10 -4.21 8.32 -1.89
C GLN A 10 -5.23 9.08 -1.02
N THR A 11 -5.67 10.26 -1.47
CA THR A 11 -6.66 11.07 -0.75
C THR A 11 -8.01 10.35 -0.71
N ASP A 12 -8.47 9.83 -1.85
CA ASP A 12 -9.70 9.07 -1.96
C ASP A 12 -9.62 7.78 -1.12
N ALA A 13 -8.44 7.14 -1.08
CA ALA A 13 -8.17 5.97 -0.25
C ALA A 13 -8.23 6.25 1.26
N LEU A 14 -7.70 7.39 1.69
CA LEU A 14 -7.83 7.82 3.08
C LEU A 14 -9.29 8.15 3.42
N ALA A 15 -10.00 8.83 2.53
CA ALA A 15 -11.40 9.21 2.74
C ALA A 15 -12.33 7.99 2.89
N ARG A 16 -12.06 6.90 2.17
CA ARG A 16 -12.79 5.63 2.30
C ARG A 16 -12.32 4.74 3.46
N GLY A 17 -11.35 5.18 4.26
CA GLY A 17 -10.81 4.41 5.38
C GLY A 17 -9.99 3.19 4.94
N ALA A 18 -9.28 3.27 3.82
CA ALA A 18 -8.51 2.15 3.29
C ALA A 18 -7.46 1.64 4.30
N PRO A 19 -7.18 0.32 4.31
CA PRO A 19 -6.18 -0.28 5.19
C PRO A 19 -4.78 0.32 5.04
N ARG A 20 -4.05 0.35 6.15
CA ARG A 20 -2.69 0.90 6.24
C ARG A 20 -1.74 -0.16 6.77
N TYR A 21 -0.58 -0.28 6.14
CA TYR A 21 0.43 -1.28 6.49
C TYR A 21 1.76 -0.61 6.78
N LEU A 22 2.44 -1.03 7.85
CA LEU A 22 3.82 -0.68 8.14
C LEU A 22 4.70 -1.85 7.72
N HIS A 23 5.62 -1.63 6.79
CA HIS A 23 6.65 -2.60 6.48
C HIS A 23 7.80 -2.42 7.47
N ILE A 24 7.99 -3.37 8.40
CA ILE A 24 8.97 -3.23 9.49
C ILE A 24 10.41 -3.06 8.99
N PRO A 25 10.92 -3.89 8.05
CA PRO A 25 12.31 -3.80 7.58
C PRO A 25 12.68 -2.42 7.05
N THR A 26 11.81 -1.81 6.23
CA THR A 26 12.08 -0.50 5.63
C THR A 26 11.48 0.67 6.42
N ARG A 27 10.66 0.38 7.45
CA ARG A 27 9.84 1.35 8.19
C ARG A 27 8.89 2.17 7.31
N HIS A 28 8.69 1.77 6.06
CA HIS A 28 7.80 2.46 5.14
C HIS A 28 6.34 2.16 5.46
N ARG A 29 5.51 3.19 5.33
CA ARG A 29 4.07 3.07 5.49
C ARG A 29 3.42 3.09 4.12
N TYR A 30 2.52 2.16 3.92
CA TYR A 30 1.78 1.99 2.69
C TYR A 30 0.27 2.08 2.95
N LEU A 31 -0.45 2.58 1.96
CA LEU A 31 -1.91 2.63 1.92
C LEU A 31 -2.40 1.80 0.75
N VAL A 32 -3.44 0.98 0.96
CA VAL A 32 -4.06 0.22 -0.14
C VAL A 32 -4.86 1.18 -1.01
N ILE A 33 -4.40 1.40 -2.25
CA ILE A 33 -5.09 2.28 -3.20
C ILE A 33 -5.93 1.52 -4.23
N ALA A 34 -5.62 0.25 -4.48
CA ALA A 34 -6.45 -0.68 -5.25
C ALA A 34 -6.27 -2.12 -4.71
N ASP A 35 -7.30 -2.93 -4.87
CA ASP A 35 -7.33 -4.34 -4.47
C ASP A 35 -8.24 -5.11 -5.43
N ASP A 36 -7.71 -6.18 -6.03
CA ASP A 36 -8.46 -7.06 -6.93
C ASP A 36 -8.82 -8.41 -6.29
N GLY A 37 -8.51 -8.59 -5.00
CA GLY A 37 -8.73 -9.82 -4.24
C GLY A 37 -7.60 -10.85 -4.35
N GLN A 38 -6.67 -10.69 -5.28
CA GLN A 38 -5.44 -11.49 -5.36
C GLN A 38 -4.20 -10.66 -5.01
N GLN A 39 -4.14 -9.44 -5.51
CA GLN A 39 -3.07 -8.49 -5.32
C GLN A 39 -3.62 -7.13 -4.89
N CYS A 40 -2.84 -6.45 -4.08
CA CYS A 40 -3.10 -5.10 -3.62
C CYS A 40 -2.04 -4.17 -4.19
N GLU A 41 -2.50 -3.04 -4.74
CA GLU A 41 -1.64 -1.90 -5.04
C GLU A 41 -1.52 -1.03 -3.79
N LEU A 42 -0.28 -0.86 -3.34
CA LEU A 42 0.11 -0.17 -2.14
C LEU A 42 0.87 1.09 -2.51
N GLN A 43 0.45 2.24 -1.99
CA GLN A 43 1.16 3.49 -2.24
C GLN A 43 1.87 4.01 -0.99
N GLY A 44 3.17 4.27 -1.14
CA GLY A 44 4.02 4.88 -0.12
C GLY A 44 3.79 6.39 0.01
N ILE A 45 4.37 6.97 1.07
CA ILE A 45 4.36 8.43 1.29
C ILE A 45 5.16 9.20 0.23
N ASP A 46 6.07 8.52 -0.46
CA ASP A 46 6.88 9.04 -1.56
C ASP A 46 6.13 8.98 -2.91
N MET A 47 4.84 8.64 -2.88
CA MET A 47 3.95 8.47 -4.03
C MET A 47 4.33 7.32 -4.96
N LYS A 48 5.24 6.43 -4.55
CA LYS A 48 5.56 5.22 -5.32
C LYS A 48 4.58 4.11 -4.98
N SER A 49 4.12 3.42 -6.01
CA SER A 49 3.33 2.21 -5.86
C SER A 49 4.25 0.99 -5.73
N THR A 50 3.84 0.04 -4.89
CA THR A 50 4.36 -1.33 -4.83
C THR A 50 3.18 -2.29 -4.83
N TYR A 51 3.42 -3.55 -5.16
CA TYR A 51 2.38 -4.57 -5.24
C TYR A 51 2.66 -5.68 -4.23
N ALA A 52 1.62 -6.13 -3.56
CA ALA A 52 1.71 -7.23 -2.61
C ALA A 52 0.58 -8.21 -2.86
N SER A 53 0.81 -9.51 -2.66
CA SER A 53 -0.31 -10.46 -2.66
C SER A 53 -1.19 -10.24 -1.43
N HIS A 54 -2.48 -10.53 -1.57
CA HIS A 54 -3.41 -10.46 -0.47
C HIS A 54 -3.03 -11.45 0.65
N GLU A 55 -2.48 -12.62 0.30
CA GLU A 55 -1.91 -13.60 1.26
C GLU A 55 -0.78 -12.98 2.09
N ALA A 56 0.16 -12.28 1.46
CA ALA A 56 1.25 -11.63 2.17
C ALA A 56 0.72 -10.57 3.14
N LEU A 57 -0.25 -9.74 2.73
CA LEU A 57 -0.86 -8.73 3.60
C LEU A 57 -1.73 -9.30 4.72
N ALA A 58 -2.32 -10.48 4.51
CA ALA A 58 -3.07 -11.20 5.53
C ALA A 58 -2.15 -11.86 6.58
N ASP A 59 -0.96 -12.31 6.17
CA ASP A 59 0.08 -12.81 7.09
C ASP A 59 1.16 -11.74 7.36
N LYS A 60 0.98 -11.00 8.45
CA LYS A 60 1.93 -9.99 8.90
C LYS A 60 3.39 -10.47 8.97
N ASN A 61 3.64 -11.75 9.29
CA ASN A 61 5.01 -12.25 9.36
C ASN A 61 5.64 -12.39 7.97
N VAL A 62 4.84 -12.71 6.97
CA VAL A 62 5.27 -12.80 5.57
C VAL A 62 5.48 -11.38 5.02
N TRP A 63 4.49 -10.49 5.19
CA TRP A 63 4.62 -9.08 4.77
C TRP A 63 5.84 -8.40 5.37
N GLU A 64 6.10 -8.59 6.66
CA GLU A 64 7.23 -7.95 7.36
C GLU A 64 8.60 -8.57 7.03
N ARG A 65 8.67 -9.58 6.15
CA ARG A 65 9.92 -10.22 5.72
C ARG A 65 10.26 -9.99 4.25
N ILE A 66 9.28 -9.62 3.42
CA ILE A 66 9.48 -9.44 1.98
C ILE A 66 10.05 -8.04 1.72
N PRO A 67 11.26 -7.90 1.15
CA PRO A 67 11.91 -6.60 0.94
C PRO A 67 11.14 -5.64 0.02
#